data_AF-A0A519ZL88-F1
#
_entry.id   AF-A0A519ZL88-F1
#
_cell.length_a   1.000
_cell.length_b   1.000
_cell.length_c   1.000
_cell.angle_alpha   90.00
_cell.angle_beta   90.00
_cell.angle_gamma   90.00
#
_symmetry.space_group_name_H-M   'P 1'
#
loop_
_entity.id
_entity.type
_entity.pdbx_description
1 polymer ?
#
loop_
_entity_poly.entity_id
_entity_poly.type
_entity_poly.pdbx_seq_one_letter_code
_entity_poly.pdbx_strand_id
1 'polypeptide(L)' 'MPPGGGKVYVQFVVGAQGNITSTRIVKGFDPACDAEALRAVAALPPWEPGRQKGQPTAVRFVIPLVFE' A
#
# COMPACT_ATOMS: atom_id res chain seq x y z
N MET A 1 -5.79 -14.19 -16.00
CA MET A 1 -5.35 -14.51 -14.62
C MET A 1 -5.14 -16.01 -14.51
N PRO A 2 -4.04 -16.49 -13.91
CA PRO A 2 -3.83 -17.91 -13.68
C PRO A 2 -4.90 -18.48 -12.72
N PRO A 3 -5.27 -19.77 -12.83
CA PRO A 3 -6.20 -20.41 -11.90
C PRO A 3 -5.52 -20.59 -10.54
N GLY A 4 -5.77 -19.64 -9.64
CA GLY A 4 -5.16 -19.59 -8.31
C GLY A 4 -4.88 -18.15 -7.95
N GLY A 5 -5.74 -17.58 -7.11
CA GLY A 5 -5.64 -16.19 -6.67
C GLY A 5 -4.24 -15.80 -6.23
N GLY A 6 -3.89 -14.55 -6.52
CA GLY A 6 -2.57 -13.97 -6.28
C GLY A 6 -2.54 -13.01 -5.11
N LYS A 7 -1.35 -12.77 -4.56
CA LYS A 7 -1.15 -11.72 -3.56
C LYS A 7 -0.10 -10.73 -4.03
N VAL A 8 -0.49 -9.47 -4.12
CA VAL A 8 0.41 -8.35 -4.40
C VAL A 8 0.69 -7.63 -3.09
N TYR A 9 1.96 -7.54 -2.71
CA TYR A 9 2.36 -6.81 -1.51
C TYR A 9 2.78 -5.40 -1.91
N VAL A 10 2.03 -4.42 -1.43
CA VAL A 10 2.29 -3.00 -1.69
C VAL A 10 2.84 -2.37 -0.43
N GLN A 11 3.96 -1.69 -0.57
CA GLN A 11 4.53 -0.85 0.47
C GLN A 11 4.23 0.61 0.16
N PHE A 12 3.87 1.36 1.19
CA PHE A 12 3.70 2.80 1.12
C PHE A 12 4.05 3.45 2.45
N VAL A 13 4.19 4.77 2.45
CA VAL A 13 4.47 5.57 3.65
C VAL A 13 3.28 6.48 3.89
N VAL A 14 2.69 6.38 5.08
CA VAL A 14 1.70 7.36 5.56
C VAL A 14 2.49 8.45 6.27
N GLY A 15 2.48 9.67 5.72
CA GLY A 15 3.16 10.82 6.29
C GLY A 15 2.45 11.33 7.56
N ALA A 16 3.09 12.27 8.27
CA ALA A 16 2.53 12.88 9.49
C ALA A 16 1.21 13.66 9.25
N GLN A 17 0.88 13.95 7.99
CA GLN A 17 -0.37 14.62 7.56
C GLN A 17 -1.43 13.62 7.07
N GLY A 18 -1.14 12.32 7.14
CA GLY A 18 -2.04 11.27 6.64
C GLY A 18 -1.96 11.02 5.14
N ASN A 19 -1.13 11.76 4.41
CA ASN A 19 -0.91 11.57 2.99
C ASN A 19 -0.11 10.29 2.71
N ILE A 20 -0.52 9.55 1.68
CA ILE A 20 0.18 8.35 1.23
C ILE A 20 1.24 8.76 0.22
N THR A 21 2.47 8.30 0.44
CA THR A 21 3.62 8.58 -0.42
C THR A 21 4.48 7.32 -0.59
N SER A 22 5.43 7.36 -1.52
CA SER A 22 6.43 6.28 -1.70
C SER A 22 5.80 4.89 -1.91
N THR A 23 4.73 4.82 -2.70
CA THR A 23 4.05 3.56 -3.06
C THR A 23 4.96 2.72 -3.97
N ARG A 24 5.14 1.44 -3.65
CA ARG A 24 5.88 0.49 -4.47
C ARG A 24 5.42 -0.94 -4.25
N ILE A 25 5.56 -1.77 -5.27
CA ILE A 25 5.41 -3.22 -5.13
C ILE A 25 6.64 -3.80 -4.43
N VAL A 26 6.42 -4.60 -3.39
CA VAL A 26 7.45 -5.39 -2.70
C VAL A 26 7.49 -6.80 -3.26
N LYS A 27 6.32 -7.37 -3.51
CA LYS A 27 6.16 -8.70 -4.11
C LYS A 27 4.96 -8.66 -5.04
N GLY A 28 5.25 -8.75 -6.34
CA GLY A 28 4.24 -8.79 -7.39
C GLY A 28 3.69 -10.19 -7.61
N PHE A 29 2.58 -10.26 -8.34
CA PHE A 29 1.99 -11.52 -8.77
C PHE A 29 1.82 -11.58 -10.29
N ASP A 30 1.19 -10.56 -10.85
CA ASP A 30 0.93 -10.40 -12.28
C ASP A 30 1.01 -8.90 -12.63
N PRO A 31 1.63 -8.51 -13.75
CA PRO A 31 1.80 -7.10 -14.09
C PRO A 31 0.51 -6.28 -14.11
N ALA A 32 -0.63 -6.87 -14.51
CA ALA A 32 -1.91 -6.18 -14.51
C ALA A 32 -2.45 -5.99 -13.09
N CYS A 33 -2.34 -7.02 -12.24
CA CYS A 33 -2.71 -6.92 -10.83
C CYS A 33 -1.80 -5.96 -10.05
N ASP A 34 -0.51 -5.94 -10.36
CA ASP A 34 0.48 -5.05 -9.76
C ASP A 34 0.17 -3.58 -10.08
N ALA A 35 -0.17 -3.26 -11.34
CA ALA A 35 -0.58 -1.93 -11.76
C ALA A 35 -1.86 -1.47 -11.05
N GLU A 36 -2.87 -2.35 -10.98
CA GLU A 36 -4.13 -2.04 -10.31
C GLU A 36 -3.94 -1.89 -8.79
N ALA A 37 -3.09 -2.71 -8.18
CA ALA A 37 -2.76 -2.60 -6.76
C ALA A 37 -2.11 -1.24 -6.43
N LEU A 38 -1.17 -0.76 -7.26
CA LEU A 38 -0.58 0.57 -7.09
C LEU A 38 -1.63 1.68 -7.22
N ARG A 39 -2.51 1.58 -8.21
CA ARG A 39 -3.60 2.55 -8.44
C ARG A 39 -4.56 2.58 -7.25
N ALA A 40 -4.97 1.43 -6.74
CA ALA A 40 -5.87 1.30 -5.60
C ALA A 40 -5.26 1.94 -4.34
N VAL A 41 -3.98 1.65 -4.05
CA VAL A 41 -3.29 2.23 -2.88
C VAL A 41 -3.10 3.75 -3.02
N ALA A 42 -2.85 4.25 -4.24
CA ALA A 42 -2.74 5.69 -4.48
C ALA A 42 -4.07 6.44 -4.37
N ALA A 43 -5.19 5.76 -4.59
CA ALA A 43 -6.55 6.32 -4.49
C ALA A 43 -7.16 6.21 -3.08
N LEU A 44 -6.43 5.63 -2.12
CA LEU A 44 -6.90 5.57 -0.74
C LEU A 44 -7.10 6.98 -0.16
N PRO A 45 -8.13 7.17 0.69
CA PRO A 45 -8.29 8.43 1.40
C PRO A 45 -7.08 8.70 2.30
N PRO A 46 -6.87 9.95 2.78
CA PRO A 46 -5.87 10.22 3.81
C PRO A 46 -6.08 9.33 5.04
N TRP A 47 -5.00 8.75 5.54
CA TRP A 47 -5.01 7.88 6.71
C TRP A 47 -4.69 8.65 7.98
N GLU A 48 -5.03 8.09 9.15
CA GLU A 48 -4.53 8.66 10.39
C GLU A 48 -3.01 8.41 10.48
N PRO A 49 -2.18 9.45 10.69
CA PRO A 49 -0.75 9.28 10.82
C PRO A 49 -0.41 8.46 12.06
N GLY A 50 0.63 7.64 11.95
CA GLY A 50 1.19 6.98 13.13
C GLY A 50 1.71 8.01 14.13
N ARG A 51 1.63 7.69 15.42
CA ARG A 51 2.15 8.55 16.49
C ARG A 51 3.30 7.86 17.21
N GLN A 52 4.42 8.55 17.37
CA GLN A 52 5.51 8.12 18.23
C GLN A 52 5.69 9.16 19.34
N LYS A 53 5.63 8.72 20.60
CA LYS A 53 5.70 9.60 21.78
C LYS A 53 4.70 10.78 21.71
N GLY A 54 3.51 10.53 21.18
CA GLY A 54 2.44 11.53 21.03
C GLY A 54 2.58 12.44 19.80
N GLN A 55 3.69 12.38 19.07
CA GLN A 55 3.92 13.21 17.88
C GLN A 55 3.58 12.44 16.59
N PRO A 56 2.84 13.04 15.64
CA PRO A 56 2.62 12.46 14.32
C PRO A 56 3.95 12.22 13.60
N THR A 57 4.15 11.01 13.09
CA THR A 57 5.37 10.62 12.38
C THR A 57 5.04 9.84 11.11
N ALA A 58 5.95 9.87 10.15
CA ALA A 58 5.82 9.09 8.93
C ALA A 58 6.04 7.61 9.25
N VAL A 59 5.10 6.75 8.85
CA VAL A 59 5.17 5.31 9.10
C VAL A 59 5.08 4.55 7.78
N ARG A 60 5.98 3.58 7.63
CA ARG A 60 6.00 2.66 6.48
C ARG A 60 5.08 1.49 6.76
N PHE A 61 4.16 1.24 5.83
CA PHE A 61 3.24 0.10 5.86
C PHE A 61 3.51 -0.83 4.67
N VAL A 62 3.23 -2.11 4.87
CA VAL A 62 3.17 -3.12 3.81
C VAL A 62 1.87 -3.88 3.96
N ILE A 63 1.02 -3.83 2.94
CA ILE A 63 -0.27 -4.52 2.95
C ILE A 63 -0.33 -5.55 1.81
N PRO A 64 -0.90 -6.74 2.04
CA PRO A 64 -1.21 -7.68 0.97
C PRO A 64 -2.57 -7.34 0.35
N LEU A 65 -2.60 -7.15 -0.97
CA LEU A 65 -3.83 -7.16 -1.77
C LEU A 65 -4.00 -8.54 -2.38
N VAL A 66 -5.12 -9.19 -2.09
CA VAL A 66 -5.47 -10.51 -2.60
C VAL A 66 -6.35 -10.34 -3.83
N PHE A 67 -5.97 -10.97 -4.92
CA PHE A 67 -6.72 -11.02 -6.17
C PHE A 67 -7.25 -12.45 -6.32
N GLU A 68 -8.57 -12.60 -6.45
CA GLU A 68 -9.27 -13.89 -6.57
C GLU A 68 -9.62 -14.24 -8.02
#